data_AF-A0A1B7XVA4-F1
#
_entry.id   AF-A0A1B7XVA4-F1
#
_cell.length_a   1.000
_cell.length_b   1.000
_cell.length_c   1.000
_cell.angle_alpha   90.00
_cell.angle_beta   90.00
_cell.angle_gamma   90.00
#
_symmetry.space_group_name_H-M   'P 1'
#
loop_
_entity.id
_entity.type
_entity.pdbx_description
1 polymer ?
#
loop_
_entity_poly.entity_id
_entity_poly.type
_entity_poly.pdbx_seq_one_letter_code
_entity_poly.pdbx_strand_id
1 'polypeptide(L)'
;MLHLVFDNSEAKNMAMAVTEGDEKNGEEVVTSIQTVAAHLISGLNREQDSRVVVGYLMLLLGWLFEDLDAVNDFLGEGSNTQSLIQAVNHPYPSGDVVQGLCAMLLGVLYEFSTKDSPIPRADLHNILLSRMGRERYIDKMSKLRSDPLIRDFEVTPQKLGNLGSGKLPDVYFDATFVDFLKDNYSRILRSIDRDPGLEISVVSNGIQKGVSRELVDSLRAQLTEKDQALQEAQVRVETIGRQLGQEQADHRRTRETTAMELARIKQVNEGMQRQHDAELRNLQSRVTSLQEEHQKQDEQTRRKTESLVATLEQQHKKQLDEAQRKADAHVAALEQQHKRRLEEVQRDATSRVTALEQELRKQIDQAQEIAKTQAASQLEEHRKQLEQARKTAESDADRVRHRAEADMADLKATISRLEVDLMKAKKTKLQEIQAVREELEEKAREQETLVVKLEANAKQLEKDLRETREKAMQDDMAAKKAEEDRKTTQNELDDLLMVFGDLEEKVAKYKAKLRELGETVSDGEDEDEDSDEEEERDEDDEKDEAKSDDGK
;
A
#
# COMPACT_ATOMS: atom_id res chain seq x y z
N MET A 1 19.69 -21.47 -82.73
CA MET A 1 18.59 -21.68 -81.77
C MET A 1 18.96 -22.71 -80.71
N LEU A 2 18.96 -24.03 -80.97
CA LEU A 2 19.17 -25.06 -79.93
C LEU A 2 20.27 -24.73 -78.91
N HIS A 3 21.54 -24.59 -79.32
CA HIS A 3 22.66 -24.28 -78.40
C HIS A 3 22.61 -22.92 -77.66
N LEU A 4 21.67 -22.03 -78.00
CA LEU A 4 21.44 -20.78 -77.26
C LEU A 4 20.40 -20.97 -76.15
N VAL A 5 19.43 -21.86 -76.38
CA VAL A 5 18.25 -22.13 -75.56
C VAL A 5 18.48 -23.31 -74.59
N PHE A 6 19.36 -24.24 -74.99
CA PHE A 6 19.77 -25.38 -74.20
C PHE A 6 20.45 -24.95 -72.88
N ASP A 7 20.02 -25.55 -71.76
CA ASP A 7 20.43 -25.25 -70.38
C ASP A 7 20.42 -23.76 -69.96
N ASN A 8 19.77 -22.88 -70.74
CA ASN A 8 19.74 -21.44 -70.52
C ASN A 8 18.31 -20.94 -70.35
N SER A 9 17.86 -20.87 -69.09
CA SER A 9 16.55 -20.33 -68.73
C SER A 9 16.34 -18.88 -69.20
N GLU A 10 17.36 -18.02 -69.19
CA GLU A 10 17.21 -16.63 -69.66
C GLU A 10 16.94 -16.57 -71.16
N ALA A 11 17.67 -17.36 -71.95
CA ALA A 11 17.47 -17.45 -73.39
C ALA A 11 16.14 -18.12 -73.77
N LYS A 12 15.64 -19.09 -73.00
CA LYS A 12 14.29 -19.65 -73.17
C LYS A 12 13.21 -18.56 -73.03
N ASN A 13 13.26 -17.79 -71.94
CA ASN A 13 12.31 -16.69 -71.70
C ASN A 13 12.42 -15.60 -72.80
N MET A 14 13.63 -15.20 -73.20
CA MET A 14 13.82 -14.22 -74.28
C MET A 14 13.30 -14.72 -75.63
N ALA A 15 13.47 -16.00 -75.95
CA ALA A 15 12.96 -16.58 -77.20
C ALA A 15 11.42 -16.76 -77.17
N MET A 16 10.81 -16.98 -76.01
CA MET A 16 9.35 -17.02 -75.86
C MET A 16 8.69 -15.64 -76.04
N ALA A 17 9.40 -14.57 -75.68
CA ALA A 17 8.93 -13.20 -75.89
C ALA A 17 8.91 -12.75 -77.36
N VAL A 18 9.35 -13.61 -78.29
CA VAL A 18 9.27 -13.35 -79.74
C VAL A 18 7.98 -13.94 -80.29
N THR A 19 7.13 -13.08 -80.85
CA THR A 19 5.86 -13.43 -81.51
C THR A 19 5.86 -12.98 -82.97
N GLU A 20 5.02 -13.61 -83.79
CA GLU A 20 4.82 -13.31 -85.21
C GLU A 20 3.36 -12.91 -85.47
N GLY A 21 3.12 -12.02 -86.45
CA GLY A 21 1.80 -11.46 -86.80
C GLY A 21 1.56 -10.04 -86.27
N ASP A 22 0.81 -9.21 -87.01
CA ASP A 22 0.41 -7.85 -86.61
C ASP A 22 -1.08 -7.74 -86.23
N GLU A 23 -1.35 -7.79 -84.92
CA GLU A 23 -2.67 -7.60 -84.30
C GLU A 23 -3.40 -6.35 -84.83
N LYS A 24 -2.68 -5.27 -85.18
CA LYS A 24 -3.27 -4.01 -85.64
C LYS A 24 -3.86 -4.10 -87.05
N ASN A 25 -3.41 -5.08 -87.84
CA ASN A 25 -3.96 -5.41 -89.14
C ASN A 25 -5.02 -6.52 -89.06
N GLY A 26 -5.29 -7.05 -87.86
CA GLY A 26 -6.19 -8.19 -87.65
C GLY A 26 -5.56 -9.55 -87.93
N GLU A 27 -4.23 -9.65 -87.92
CA GLU A 27 -3.52 -10.92 -87.98
C GLU A 27 -3.48 -11.58 -86.58
N GLU A 28 -3.47 -12.91 -86.55
CA GLU A 28 -3.34 -13.68 -85.31
C GLU A 28 -1.88 -13.64 -84.82
N VAL A 29 -1.67 -13.28 -83.55
CA VAL A 29 -0.33 -13.19 -82.96
C VAL A 29 0.07 -14.55 -82.39
N VAL A 30 1.02 -15.21 -83.05
CA VAL A 30 1.48 -16.57 -82.73
C VAL A 30 2.83 -16.51 -82.00
N THR A 31 3.03 -17.34 -80.97
CA THR A 31 4.31 -17.41 -80.25
C THR A 31 5.37 -18.18 -81.04
N SER A 32 6.65 -17.92 -80.80
CA SER A 32 7.73 -18.69 -81.44
C SER A 32 7.64 -20.21 -81.20
N ILE A 33 7.09 -20.65 -80.05
CA ILE A 33 6.88 -22.07 -79.79
C ILE A 33 5.73 -22.61 -80.65
N GLN A 34 4.62 -21.87 -80.79
CA GLN A 34 3.50 -22.30 -81.63
C GLN A 34 3.84 -22.25 -83.14
N THR A 35 4.60 -21.26 -83.63
CA THR A 35 5.13 -21.30 -85.02
C THR A 35 5.97 -22.56 -85.25
N VAL A 36 6.88 -22.89 -84.33
CA VAL A 36 7.73 -24.09 -84.43
C VAL A 36 6.90 -25.39 -84.31
N ALA A 37 5.87 -25.41 -83.47
CA ALA A 37 4.92 -26.52 -83.36
C ALA A 37 4.13 -26.72 -84.67
N ALA A 38 3.56 -25.65 -85.23
CA ALA A 38 2.84 -25.67 -86.50
C ALA A 38 3.74 -26.13 -87.67
N HIS A 39 5.00 -25.69 -87.70
CA HIS A 39 5.99 -26.18 -88.67
C HIS A 39 6.32 -27.67 -88.49
N LEU A 40 6.46 -28.15 -87.24
CA LEU A 40 6.63 -29.57 -86.94
C LEU A 40 5.41 -30.39 -87.40
N ILE A 41 4.18 -29.97 -87.05
CA ILE A 41 2.95 -30.66 -87.46
C ILE A 41 2.78 -30.62 -88.99
N SER A 42 3.15 -29.53 -89.67
CA SER A 42 3.18 -29.47 -91.13
C SER A 42 4.17 -30.47 -91.73
N GLY A 43 5.36 -30.61 -91.15
CA GLY A 43 6.37 -31.60 -91.57
C GLY A 43 5.92 -33.05 -91.33
N LEU A 44 5.29 -33.34 -90.19
CA LEU A 44 4.75 -34.68 -89.86
C LEU A 44 3.62 -35.13 -90.80
N ASN A 45 2.89 -34.20 -91.41
CA ASN A 45 1.82 -34.50 -92.36
C ASN A 45 2.27 -34.58 -93.84
N ARG A 46 3.58 -34.46 -94.12
CA ARG A 46 4.12 -34.41 -95.48
C ARG A 46 5.23 -35.46 -95.67
N GLU A 47 5.30 -36.06 -96.86
CA GLU A 47 6.40 -36.94 -97.26
C GLU A 47 7.65 -36.10 -97.60
N GLN A 48 8.26 -35.52 -96.57
CA GLN A 48 9.46 -34.66 -96.66
C GLN A 48 10.68 -35.32 -96.01
N ASP A 49 11.84 -34.68 -96.18
CA ASP A 49 13.08 -35.09 -95.53
C ASP A 49 12.95 -35.05 -94.00
N SER A 50 13.11 -36.21 -93.37
CA SER A 50 13.00 -36.36 -91.91
C SER A 50 13.99 -35.50 -91.13
N ARG A 51 15.10 -35.03 -91.75
CA ARG A 51 16.02 -34.05 -91.15
C ARG A 51 15.31 -32.80 -90.62
N VAL A 52 14.28 -32.31 -91.33
CA VAL A 52 13.53 -31.09 -90.93
C VAL A 52 12.68 -31.36 -89.69
N VAL A 53 11.94 -32.48 -89.69
CA VAL A 53 11.09 -32.91 -88.58
C VAL A 53 11.93 -33.22 -87.33
N VAL A 54 13.06 -33.91 -87.50
CA VAL A 54 14.00 -34.19 -86.41
C VAL A 54 14.58 -32.89 -85.85
N GLY A 55 14.99 -31.93 -86.69
CA GLY A 55 15.50 -30.63 -86.25
C GLY A 55 14.51 -29.83 -85.39
N TYR A 56 13.22 -29.79 -85.76
CA TYR A 56 12.19 -29.15 -84.93
C TYR A 56 11.91 -29.92 -83.63
N LEU A 57 11.88 -31.26 -83.66
CA LEU A 57 11.73 -32.08 -82.46
C LEU A 57 12.90 -31.88 -81.48
N MET A 58 14.13 -31.80 -81.97
CA MET A 58 15.32 -31.50 -81.15
C MET A 58 15.23 -30.11 -80.49
N LEU A 59 14.79 -29.10 -81.25
CA LEU A 59 14.63 -27.74 -80.74
C LEU A 59 13.56 -27.67 -79.64
N LEU A 60 12.36 -28.22 -79.89
CA LEU A 60 11.28 -28.24 -78.89
C LEU A 60 11.65 -29.06 -77.66
N LEU A 61 12.29 -30.22 -77.82
CA LEU A 61 12.75 -31.04 -76.70
C LEU A 61 13.77 -30.31 -75.81
N GLY A 62 14.75 -29.60 -76.39
CA GLY A 62 15.71 -28.80 -75.62
C GLY A 62 15.09 -27.55 -74.98
N TRP A 63 14.08 -26.95 -75.62
CA TRP A 63 13.39 -25.75 -75.14
C TRP A 63 12.42 -26.04 -74.00
N LEU A 64 11.50 -27.00 -74.18
CA LEU A 64 10.43 -27.31 -73.21
C LEU A 64 10.92 -28.12 -71.99
N PHE A 65 12.10 -28.73 -72.05
CA PHE A 65 12.65 -29.46 -70.90
C PHE A 65 13.00 -28.52 -69.75
N GLU A 66 12.45 -28.78 -68.57
CA GLU A 66 12.59 -27.93 -67.37
C GLU A 66 12.17 -26.47 -67.57
N ASP A 67 11.17 -26.25 -68.44
CA ASP A 67 10.50 -24.96 -68.58
C ASP A 67 8.97 -25.13 -68.57
N LEU A 68 8.36 -24.84 -67.43
CA LEU A 68 6.90 -24.97 -67.24
C LEU A 68 6.13 -24.00 -68.13
N ASP A 69 6.68 -22.82 -68.42
CA ASP A 69 5.98 -21.78 -69.16
C ASP A 69 6.04 -22.08 -70.67
N ALA A 70 7.17 -22.59 -71.17
CA ALA A 70 7.29 -23.11 -72.54
C ALA A 70 6.36 -24.31 -72.79
N VAL A 71 6.18 -25.18 -71.79
CA VAL A 71 5.24 -26.31 -71.84
C VAL A 71 3.78 -25.83 -71.79
N ASN A 72 3.47 -24.84 -70.95
CA ASN A 72 2.14 -24.22 -70.91
C ASN A 72 1.78 -23.57 -72.25
N ASP A 73 2.71 -22.81 -72.85
CA ASP A 73 2.53 -22.17 -74.16
C ASP A 73 2.21 -23.22 -75.23
N PHE A 74 3.04 -24.26 -75.39
CA PHE A 74 2.79 -25.37 -76.32
C PHE A 74 1.42 -26.04 -76.11
N LEU A 75 1.04 -26.29 -74.84
CA LEU A 75 -0.23 -26.95 -74.49
C LEU A 75 -1.47 -26.06 -74.75
N GLY A 76 -1.31 -24.76 -75.01
CA GLY A 76 -2.41 -23.88 -75.44
C GLY A 76 -3.10 -24.38 -76.70
N GLU A 77 -2.33 -24.91 -77.65
CA GLU A 77 -2.85 -25.58 -78.85
C GLU A 77 -2.98 -27.09 -78.64
N GLY A 78 -4.14 -27.52 -78.13
CA GLY A 78 -4.43 -28.95 -77.97
C GLY A 78 -4.39 -29.78 -79.26
N SER A 79 -4.54 -29.13 -80.43
CA SER A 79 -4.27 -29.65 -81.77
C SER A 79 -2.89 -30.31 -81.87
N ASN A 80 -1.85 -29.62 -81.42
CA ASN A 80 -0.45 -30.04 -81.59
C ASN A 80 -0.15 -31.30 -80.76
N THR A 81 -0.73 -31.41 -79.57
CA THR A 81 -0.70 -32.63 -78.76
C THR A 81 -1.39 -33.81 -79.46
N GLN A 82 -2.55 -33.60 -80.10
CA GLN A 82 -3.25 -34.67 -80.82
C GLN A 82 -2.49 -35.13 -82.08
N SER A 83 -1.88 -34.21 -82.83
CA SER A 83 -1.07 -34.56 -84.01
C SER A 83 0.20 -35.32 -83.65
N LEU A 84 0.87 -34.99 -82.53
CA LEU A 84 1.98 -35.80 -81.99
C LEU A 84 1.52 -37.22 -81.65
N ILE A 85 0.39 -37.39 -80.95
CA ILE A 85 -0.20 -38.70 -80.64
C ILE A 85 -0.52 -39.48 -81.92
N GLN A 86 -1.07 -38.80 -82.94
CA GLN A 86 -1.36 -39.41 -84.23
C GLN A 86 -0.09 -39.92 -84.93
N ALA A 87 1.01 -39.16 -84.89
CA ALA A 87 2.30 -39.55 -85.47
C ALA A 87 2.92 -40.78 -84.76
N VAL A 88 2.84 -40.85 -83.42
CA VAL A 88 3.27 -42.04 -82.65
C VAL A 88 2.41 -43.27 -82.97
N ASN A 89 1.13 -43.07 -83.28
CA ASN A 89 0.18 -44.15 -83.57
C ASN A 89 0.28 -44.75 -84.98
N HIS A 90 0.53 -43.93 -86.01
CA HIS A 90 0.49 -44.35 -87.42
C HIS A 90 1.90 -44.56 -87.98
N PRO A 91 2.20 -45.68 -88.65
CA PRO A 91 3.54 -45.95 -89.23
C PRO A 91 4.02 -44.80 -90.13
N TYR A 92 5.12 -44.15 -89.74
CA TYR A 92 5.73 -43.07 -90.50
C TYR A 92 6.77 -43.64 -91.50
N PRO A 93 6.97 -43.06 -92.71
CA PRO A 93 7.89 -43.62 -93.71
C PRO A 93 9.37 -43.58 -93.29
N SER A 94 9.78 -42.59 -92.49
CA SER A 94 11.11 -42.48 -91.87
C SER A 94 11.04 -42.92 -90.40
N GLY A 95 10.52 -44.12 -90.19
CA GLY A 95 9.61 -44.46 -89.09
C GLY A 95 10.04 -44.16 -87.65
N ASP A 96 10.77 -45.09 -87.05
CA ASP A 96 10.78 -45.22 -85.59
C ASP A 96 11.50 -44.07 -84.85
N VAL A 97 12.48 -43.41 -85.48
CA VAL A 97 13.19 -42.27 -84.89
C VAL A 97 12.24 -41.08 -84.68
N VAL A 98 11.51 -40.67 -85.72
CA VAL A 98 10.56 -39.54 -85.63
C VAL A 98 9.46 -39.85 -84.62
N GLN A 99 8.93 -41.08 -84.64
CA GLN A 99 7.89 -41.50 -83.69
C GLN A 99 8.39 -41.55 -82.25
N GLY A 100 9.62 -42.01 -82.01
CA GLY A 100 10.22 -42.03 -80.69
C GLY A 100 10.52 -40.63 -80.15
N LEU A 101 10.93 -39.69 -81.01
CA LEU A 101 11.10 -38.27 -80.64
C LEU A 101 9.74 -37.60 -80.33
N CYS A 102 8.69 -37.87 -81.12
CA CYS A 102 7.33 -37.43 -80.81
C CYS A 102 6.83 -38.01 -79.48
N ALA A 103 7.11 -39.29 -79.20
CA ALA A 103 6.81 -39.91 -77.92
C ALA A 103 7.59 -39.22 -76.78
N MET A 104 8.90 -38.98 -76.94
CA MET A 104 9.68 -38.25 -75.93
C MET A 104 9.12 -36.85 -75.68
N LEU A 105 8.69 -36.13 -76.72
CA LEU A 105 8.12 -34.78 -76.57
C LEU A 105 6.80 -34.80 -75.78
N LEU A 106 5.91 -35.76 -76.06
CA LEU A 106 4.72 -36.01 -75.22
C LEU A 106 5.10 -36.39 -73.78
N GLY A 107 6.22 -37.11 -73.60
CA GLY A 107 6.78 -37.47 -72.30
C GLY A 107 7.32 -36.29 -71.50
N VAL A 108 7.94 -35.31 -72.16
CA VAL A 108 8.42 -34.03 -71.62
C VAL A 108 7.24 -33.13 -71.27
N LEU A 109 6.28 -32.98 -72.19
CA LEU A 109 5.02 -32.27 -71.97
C LEU A 109 4.28 -32.82 -70.74
N TYR A 110 4.21 -34.15 -70.57
CA TYR A 110 3.63 -34.72 -69.35
C TYR A 110 4.50 -34.49 -68.11
N GLU A 111 5.80 -34.80 -68.16
CA GLU A 111 6.76 -34.62 -67.04
C GLU A 111 6.60 -33.23 -66.40
N PHE A 112 6.55 -32.17 -67.22
CA PHE A 112 6.52 -30.77 -66.79
C PHE A 112 5.14 -30.08 -66.85
N SER A 113 4.06 -30.81 -67.16
CA SER A 113 2.69 -30.27 -67.02
C SER A 113 2.26 -30.10 -65.56
N THR A 114 1.38 -29.14 -65.30
CA THR A 114 0.80 -28.83 -63.98
C THR A 114 -0.72 -28.91 -64.02
N LYS A 115 -1.39 -28.80 -62.87
CA LYS A 115 -2.85 -28.65 -62.76
C LYS A 115 -3.37 -27.37 -63.44
N ASP A 116 -2.56 -26.31 -63.51
CA ASP A 116 -2.91 -24.98 -64.02
C ASP A 116 -2.53 -24.81 -65.51
N SER A 117 -1.93 -25.83 -66.13
CA SER A 117 -1.59 -25.87 -67.56
C SER A 117 -2.86 -25.88 -68.44
N PRO A 118 -2.84 -25.29 -69.66
CA PRO A 118 -4.03 -25.19 -70.53
C PRO A 118 -4.67 -26.55 -70.87
N ILE A 119 -3.88 -27.62 -70.92
CA ILE A 119 -4.35 -28.99 -70.70
C ILE A 119 -3.80 -29.43 -69.33
N PRO A 120 -4.65 -29.59 -68.31
CA PRO A 120 -4.22 -29.99 -66.97
C PRO A 120 -3.49 -31.34 -66.98
N ARG A 121 -2.48 -31.48 -66.11
CA ARG A 121 -1.64 -32.69 -65.94
C ARG A 121 -2.45 -34.00 -65.91
N ALA A 122 -3.57 -34.02 -65.19
CA ALA A 122 -4.47 -35.18 -65.09
C ALA A 122 -5.15 -35.53 -66.43
N ASP A 123 -5.63 -34.52 -67.16
CA ASP A 123 -6.28 -34.73 -68.45
C ASP A 123 -5.27 -35.09 -69.53
N LEU A 124 -4.07 -34.50 -69.52
CA LEU A 124 -2.97 -34.89 -70.40
C LEU A 124 -2.58 -36.38 -70.17
N HIS A 125 -2.44 -36.82 -68.92
CA HIS A 125 -2.20 -38.23 -68.61
C HIS A 125 -3.31 -39.15 -69.13
N ASN A 126 -4.58 -38.79 -68.89
CA ASN A 126 -5.74 -39.53 -69.39
C ASN A 126 -5.76 -39.60 -70.93
N ILE A 127 -5.41 -38.51 -71.62
CA ILE A 127 -5.30 -38.45 -73.08
C ILE A 127 -4.18 -39.37 -73.59
N LEU A 128 -3.00 -39.35 -72.96
CA LEU A 128 -1.86 -40.19 -73.36
C LEU A 128 -2.15 -41.69 -73.14
N LEU A 129 -2.71 -42.07 -71.98
CA LEU A 129 -3.06 -43.46 -71.71
C LEU A 129 -4.20 -43.96 -72.59
N SER A 130 -5.22 -43.15 -72.88
CA SER A 130 -6.38 -43.57 -73.67
C SER A 130 -6.14 -43.58 -75.19
N ARG A 131 -5.35 -42.65 -75.72
CA ARG A 131 -5.16 -42.49 -77.19
C ARG A 131 -3.87 -43.10 -77.73
N MET A 132 -2.80 -43.17 -76.95
CA MET A 132 -1.51 -43.76 -77.35
C MET A 132 -1.26 -45.10 -76.66
N GLY A 133 -1.51 -45.15 -75.34
CA GLY A 133 -1.30 -46.33 -74.51
C GLY A 133 0.14 -46.50 -74.02
N ARG A 134 0.27 -46.90 -72.75
CA ARG A 134 1.56 -47.05 -72.04
C ARG A 134 2.57 -47.91 -72.77
N GLU A 135 2.16 -49.07 -73.28
CA GLU A 135 3.06 -50.02 -73.94
C GLU A 135 3.63 -49.46 -75.25
N ARG A 136 2.84 -48.72 -76.02
CA ARG A 136 3.27 -48.08 -77.28
C ARG A 136 4.27 -46.95 -77.02
N TYR A 137 4.06 -46.16 -75.98
CA TYR A 137 5.01 -45.15 -75.53
C TYR A 137 6.37 -45.78 -75.21
N ILE A 138 6.36 -46.85 -74.41
CA ILE A 138 7.59 -47.58 -74.03
C ILE A 138 8.26 -48.24 -75.24
N ASP A 139 7.49 -48.83 -76.17
CA ASP A 139 7.99 -49.39 -77.43
C ASP A 139 8.73 -48.34 -78.28
N LYS A 140 8.13 -47.16 -78.48
CA LYS A 140 8.69 -46.12 -79.35
C LYS A 140 9.87 -45.39 -78.72
N MET A 141 9.85 -45.16 -77.41
CA MET A 141 11.04 -44.72 -76.66
C MET A 141 12.18 -45.76 -76.76
N SER A 142 11.87 -47.05 -76.58
CA SER A 142 12.88 -48.12 -76.65
C SER A 142 13.49 -48.25 -78.05
N LYS A 143 12.68 -48.07 -79.10
CA LYS A 143 13.15 -48.08 -80.49
C LYS A 143 14.09 -46.90 -80.78
N LEU A 144 13.75 -45.68 -80.34
CA LEU A 144 14.64 -44.52 -80.44
C LEU A 144 16.01 -44.78 -79.81
N ARG A 145 16.05 -45.36 -78.60
CA ARG A 145 17.32 -45.68 -77.92
C ARG A 145 18.09 -46.84 -78.56
N SER A 146 17.40 -47.71 -79.31
CA SER A 146 18.02 -48.84 -80.02
C SER A 146 18.58 -48.47 -81.41
N ASP A 147 18.10 -47.36 -81.99
CA ASP A 147 18.43 -46.93 -83.35
C ASP A 147 19.93 -46.59 -83.49
N PRO A 148 20.62 -47.03 -84.56
CA PRO A 148 22.04 -46.76 -84.75
C PRO A 148 22.41 -45.27 -84.73
N LEU A 149 21.53 -44.36 -85.19
CA LEU A 149 21.79 -42.92 -85.21
C LEU A 149 21.88 -42.29 -83.82
N ILE A 150 21.33 -42.94 -82.79
CA ILE A 150 21.38 -42.52 -81.39
C ILE A 150 22.35 -43.40 -80.59
N ARG A 151 22.24 -44.73 -80.75
CA ARG A 151 23.01 -45.72 -79.99
C ARG A 151 24.50 -45.67 -80.29
N ASP A 152 24.86 -45.61 -81.58
CA ASP A 152 26.25 -45.73 -82.03
C ASP A 152 26.88 -44.36 -82.35
N PHE A 153 26.21 -43.26 -82.00
CA PHE A 153 26.57 -41.88 -82.36
C PHE A 153 28.01 -41.48 -82.00
N GLU A 154 28.51 -41.91 -80.84
CA GLU A 154 29.89 -41.65 -80.37
C GLU A 154 30.96 -42.37 -81.20
N VAL A 155 30.59 -43.49 -81.85
CA VAL A 155 31.51 -44.43 -82.51
C VAL A 155 31.36 -44.40 -84.04
N THR A 156 30.22 -43.91 -84.54
CA THR A 156 29.89 -43.81 -85.97
C THR A 156 29.64 -42.34 -86.35
N PRO A 157 30.69 -41.59 -86.77
CA PRO A 157 30.54 -40.19 -87.14
C PRO A 157 29.51 -40.00 -88.27
N GLN A 158 28.55 -39.08 -88.07
CA GLN A 158 27.58 -38.72 -89.09
C GLN A 158 28.29 -38.10 -90.30
N LYS A 159 28.18 -38.76 -91.47
CA LYS A 159 29.11 -38.54 -92.59
C LYS A 159 28.67 -37.34 -93.44
N LEU A 160 29.42 -36.24 -93.36
CA LEU A 160 29.38 -35.17 -94.38
C LEU A 160 29.75 -35.68 -95.79
N GLY A 161 30.48 -36.80 -95.87
CA GLY A 161 31.05 -37.37 -97.10
C GLY A 161 30.09 -38.10 -98.05
N ASN A 162 28.94 -37.51 -98.42
CA ASN A 162 28.11 -37.96 -99.57
C ASN A 162 28.50 -37.25 -100.90
N LEU A 163 29.75 -36.76 -100.98
CA LEU A 163 30.34 -36.07 -102.14
C LEU A 163 30.51 -37.01 -103.35
N GLY A 164 29.40 -37.25 -104.07
CA GLY A 164 29.37 -37.99 -105.34
C GLY A 164 28.11 -38.85 -105.56
N SER A 165 27.27 -39.05 -104.55
CA SER A 165 26.10 -39.96 -104.63
C SER A 165 24.79 -39.30 -105.06
N GLY A 166 24.76 -37.96 -105.15
CA GLY A 166 23.53 -37.19 -105.41
C GLY A 166 22.53 -37.17 -104.25
N LYS A 167 22.85 -37.82 -103.12
CA LYS A 167 22.05 -37.81 -101.89
C LYS A 167 22.56 -36.75 -100.91
N LEU A 168 21.65 -36.21 -100.08
CA LEU A 168 22.01 -35.33 -98.97
C LEU A 168 22.92 -36.05 -97.95
N PRO A 169 23.79 -35.35 -97.20
CA PRO A 169 24.62 -35.95 -96.16
C PRO A 169 23.79 -36.61 -95.07
N ASP A 170 24.23 -37.75 -94.55
CA ASP A 170 23.53 -38.51 -93.52
C ASP A 170 23.82 -37.95 -92.11
N VAL A 171 23.48 -36.66 -91.97
CA VAL A 171 23.48 -35.87 -90.74
C VAL A 171 22.03 -35.62 -90.35
N TYR A 172 21.67 -36.04 -89.14
CA TYR A 172 20.33 -35.97 -88.57
C TYR A 172 20.30 -35.42 -87.14
N PHE A 173 21.40 -35.55 -86.39
CA PHE A 173 21.45 -35.17 -84.97
C PHE A 173 22.68 -34.33 -84.64
N ASP A 174 22.48 -33.42 -83.69
CA ASP A 174 23.51 -32.68 -83.00
C ASP A 174 24.02 -33.46 -81.78
N ALA A 175 25.28 -33.25 -81.40
CA ALA A 175 25.91 -33.92 -80.27
C ALA A 175 25.29 -33.52 -78.92
N THR A 176 25.11 -32.21 -78.66
CA THR A 176 24.52 -31.73 -77.40
C THR A 176 23.11 -32.32 -77.19
N PHE A 177 22.33 -32.43 -78.27
CA PHE A 177 21.02 -33.11 -78.21
C PHE A 177 21.12 -34.62 -77.90
N VAL A 178 22.07 -35.35 -78.49
CA VAL A 178 22.18 -36.80 -78.27
C VAL A 178 22.62 -37.12 -76.85
N ASP A 179 23.50 -36.30 -76.27
CA ASP A 179 23.91 -36.45 -74.87
C ASP A 179 22.74 -36.15 -73.92
N PHE A 180 22.05 -35.01 -74.12
CA PHE A 180 20.79 -34.66 -73.46
C PHE A 180 19.75 -35.79 -73.50
N LEU A 181 19.54 -36.38 -74.69
CA LEU A 181 18.62 -37.48 -74.92
C LEU A 181 19.04 -38.71 -74.11
N LYS A 182 20.32 -39.10 -74.13
CA LYS A 182 20.83 -40.30 -73.43
C LYS A 182 20.65 -40.22 -71.92
N ASP A 183 20.94 -39.06 -71.34
CA ASP A 183 20.86 -38.80 -69.90
C ASP A 183 19.40 -38.74 -69.44
N ASN A 184 18.58 -37.92 -70.10
CA ASN A 184 17.19 -37.69 -69.68
C ASN A 184 16.22 -38.80 -70.10
N TYR A 185 16.63 -39.71 -70.99
CA TYR A 185 15.84 -40.87 -71.43
C TYR A 185 15.17 -41.61 -70.26
N SER A 186 15.93 -41.93 -69.20
CA SER A 186 15.44 -42.75 -68.09
C SER A 186 14.41 -42.01 -67.21
N ARG A 187 14.47 -40.68 -67.19
CA ARG A 187 13.51 -39.80 -66.51
C ARG A 187 12.21 -39.73 -67.30
N ILE A 188 12.30 -39.43 -68.60
CA ILE A 188 11.16 -39.26 -69.50
C ILE A 188 10.46 -40.59 -69.80
N LEU A 189 11.19 -41.70 -69.99
CA LEU A 189 10.58 -43.03 -70.14
C LEU A 189 9.68 -43.39 -68.94
N ARG A 190 10.05 -42.93 -67.74
CA ARG A 190 9.29 -43.15 -66.49
C ARG A 190 8.29 -42.04 -66.18
N SER A 191 8.19 -40.96 -66.96
CA SER A 191 7.26 -39.86 -66.64
C SER A 191 5.82 -40.36 -66.66
N ILE A 192 5.44 -41.14 -67.69
CA ILE A 192 4.09 -41.72 -67.88
C ILE A 192 3.63 -42.65 -66.73
N ASP A 193 4.55 -43.18 -65.93
CA ASP A 193 4.26 -44.02 -64.77
C ASP A 193 4.09 -43.23 -63.46
N ARG A 194 4.29 -41.90 -63.49
CA ARG A 194 4.07 -41.03 -62.34
C ARG A 194 2.61 -40.64 -62.19
N ASP A 195 2.15 -40.66 -60.95
CA ASP A 195 0.84 -40.17 -60.51
C ASP A 195 0.57 -38.74 -61.04
N PRO A 196 -0.57 -38.46 -61.70
CA PRO A 196 -0.93 -37.13 -62.14
C PRO A 196 -1.13 -36.11 -61.01
N GLY A 197 -1.31 -36.57 -59.76
CA GLY A 197 -1.31 -35.72 -58.57
C GLY A 197 0.10 -35.31 -58.10
N LEU A 198 1.17 -35.82 -58.71
CA LEU A 198 2.56 -35.46 -58.40
C LEU A 198 3.16 -34.57 -59.50
N GLU A 199 3.13 -33.27 -59.24
CA GLU A 199 3.85 -32.24 -60.02
C GLU A 199 5.35 -32.20 -59.65
N ILE A 200 6.16 -31.61 -60.53
CA ILE A 200 7.59 -31.42 -60.32
C ILE A 200 7.85 -29.93 -60.08
N SER A 201 8.48 -29.59 -58.94
CA SER A 201 9.03 -28.25 -58.77
C SER A 201 10.34 -28.12 -59.54
N VAL A 202 10.41 -27.17 -60.46
CA VAL A 202 11.60 -26.88 -61.28
C VAL A 202 12.25 -25.59 -60.75
N VAL A 203 13.57 -25.62 -60.51
CA VAL A 203 14.31 -24.44 -60.04
C VAL A 203 14.95 -23.74 -61.23
N SER A 204 14.25 -22.74 -61.77
CA SER A 204 14.74 -21.89 -62.87
C SER A 204 15.24 -20.56 -62.30
N ASN A 205 16.48 -20.17 -62.62
CA ASN A 205 17.14 -18.95 -62.13
C ASN A 205 17.07 -18.76 -60.59
N GLY A 206 17.13 -19.85 -59.83
CA GLY A 206 17.03 -19.85 -58.36
C GLY A 206 15.61 -19.71 -57.81
N ILE A 207 14.60 -19.55 -58.67
CA ILE A 207 13.19 -19.52 -58.29
C ILE A 207 12.60 -20.92 -58.47
N GLN A 208 12.05 -21.48 -57.39
CA GLN A 208 11.30 -22.74 -57.45
C GLN A 208 9.92 -22.49 -58.08
N LYS A 209 9.79 -22.76 -59.38
CA LYS A 209 8.50 -22.77 -60.09
C LYS A 209 7.81 -24.12 -59.86
N GLY A 210 6.50 -24.10 -59.61
CA GLY A 210 5.71 -25.30 -59.27
C GLY A 210 5.54 -25.51 -57.76
N VAL A 211 4.49 -26.23 -57.36
CA VAL A 211 4.05 -26.33 -55.96
C VAL A 211 4.83 -27.42 -55.22
N SER A 212 5.64 -27.04 -54.22
CA SER A 212 6.33 -28.04 -53.37
C SER A 212 5.32 -28.86 -52.55
N ARG A 213 5.40 -30.19 -52.68
CA ARG A 213 4.59 -31.13 -51.89
C ARG A 213 4.77 -30.94 -50.39
N GLU A 214 6.00 -30.74 -49.91
CA GLU A 214 6.30 -30.57 -48.49
C GLU A 214 5.64 -29.32 -47.91
N LEU A 215 5.54 -28.26 -48.72
CA LEU A 215 4.79 -27.05 -48.36
C LEU A 215 3.28 -27.32 -48.30
N VAL A 216 2.71 -28.08 -49.25
CA VAL A 216 1.28 -28.44 -49.23
C VAL A 216 0.93 -29.36 -48.06
N ASP A 217 1.73 -30.40 -47.81
CA ASP A 217 1.50 -31.35 -46.73
C ASP A 217 1.67 -30.67 -45.35
N SER A 218 2.62 -29.71 -45.21
CA SER A 218 2.75 -28.90 -43.98
C SER A 218 1.62 -27.88 -43.80
N LEU A 219 1.15 -27.20 -44.84
CA LEU A 219 -0.01 -26.29 -44.79
C LEU A 219 -1.31 -27.05 -44.46
N ARG A 220 -1.48 -28.26 -44.98
CA ARG A 220 -2.60 -29.14 -44.63
C ARG A 220 -2.55 -29.56 -43.16
N ALA A 221 -1.38 -29.95 -42.65
CA ALA A 221 -1.20 -30.28 -41.24
C ALA A 221 -1.54 -29.09 -40.33
N GLN A 222 -1.02 -27.89 -40.64
CA GLN A 222 -1.34 -26.66 -39.92
C GLN A 222 -2.83 -26.30 -39.98
N LEU A 223 -3.51 -26.53 -41.10
CA LEU A 223 -4.95 -26.31 -41.22
C LEU A 223 -5.72 -27.25 -40.27
N THR A 224 -5.42 -28.55 -40.29
CA THR A 224 -6.08 -29.52 -39.40
C THR A 224 -5.82 -29.26 -37.91
N GLU A 225 -4.61 -28.81 -37.55
CA GLU A 225 -4.28 -28.40 -36.18
C GLU A 225 -5.13 -27.20 -35.73
N LYS A 226 -5.28 -26.20 -36.61
CA LYS A 226 -6.04 -24.98 -36.31
C LYS A 226 -7.55 -25.22 -36.27
N ASP A 227 -8.08 -26.07 -37.15
CA ASP A 227 -9.48 -26.51 -37.11
C ASP A 227 -9.80 -27.25 -35.80
N GLN A 228 -8.92 -28.16 -35.35
CA GLN A 228 -9.09 -28.83 -34.06
C GLN A 228 -9.03 -27.84 -32.89
N ALA A 229 -8.03 -26.96 -32.85
CA ALA A 229 -7.90 -25.95 -31.79
C ALA A 229 -9.11 -25.00 -31.74
N LEU A 230 -9.70 -24.65 -32.90
CA LEU A 230 -10.88 -23.81 -33.02
C LEU A 230 -12.14 -24.54 -32.50
N GLN A 231 -12.32 -25.82 -32.82
CA GLN A 231 -13.41 -26.64 -32.24
C GLN A 231 -13.30 -26.75 -30.72
N GLU A 232 -12.11 -27.03 -30.18
CA GLU A 232 -11.90 -27.07 -28.73
C GLU A 232 -12.12 -25.69 -28.06
N ALA A 233 -11.84 -24.59 -28.76
CA ALA A 233 -12.13 -23.25 -28.28
C ALA A 233 -13.65 -22.98 -28.24
N GLN A 234 -14.39 -23.37 -29.27
CA GLN A 234 -15.85 -23.26 -29.31
C GLN A 234 -16.52 -24.05 -28.16
N VAL A 235 -16.11 -25.31 -27.94
CA VAL A 235 -16.63 -26.14 -26.84
C VAL A 235 -16.31 -25.53 -25.47
N ARG A 236 -15.12 -24.94 -25.30
CA ARG A 236 -14.76 -24.20 -24.07
C ARG A 236 -15.63 -22.96 -23.88
N VAL A 237 -15.89 -22.17 -24.94
CA VAL A 237 -16.77 -20.99 -24.88
C VAL A 237 -18.21 -21.37 -24.51
N GLU A 238 -18.78 -22.42 -25.11
CA GLU A 238 -20.11 -22.90 -24.71
C GLU A 238 -20.16 -23.36 -23.24
N THR A 239 -19.12 -24.06 -22.78
CA THR A 239 -19.05 -24.60 -21.42
C THR A 239 -18.98 -23.48 -20.39
N ILE A 240 -18.11 -22.48 -20.63
CA ILE A 240 -18.01 -21.27 -19.79
C ILE A 240 -19.31 -20.46 -19.86
N GLY A 241 -19.95 -20.36 -21.02
CA GLY A 241 -21.26 -19.70 -21.18
C GLY A 241 -22.37 -20.35 -20.34
N ARG A 242 -22.42 -21.70 -20.31
CA ARG A 242 -23.35 -22.46 -19.46
C ARG A 242 -23.06 -22.24 -17.97
N GLN A 243 -21.79 -22.30 -17.57
CA GLN A 243 -21.36 -22.06 -16.18
C GLN A 243 -21.71 -20.62 -15.73
N LEU A 244 -21.40 -19.61 -16.54
CA LEU A 244 -21.72 -18.21 -16.26
C LEU A 244 -23.22 -17.97 -16.15
N GLY A 245 -24.03 -18.59 -17.03
CA GLY A 245 -25.49 -18.52 -16.96
C GLY A 245 -26.07 -19.16 -15.69
N GLN A 246 -25.48 -20.27 -15.22
CA GLN A 246 -25.86 -20.91 -13.97
C GLN A 246 -25.46 -20.06 -12.75
N GLU A 247 -24.21 -19.60 -12.68
CA GLU A 247 -23.74 -18.69 -11.63
C GLU A 247 -24.61 -17.42 -11.54
N GLN A 248 -24.95 -16.79 -12.67
CA GLN A 248 -25.85 -15.64 -12.67
C GLN A 248 -27.26 -15.97 -12.14
N ALA A 249 -27.79 -17.15 -12.43
CA ALA A 249 -29.09 -17.59 -11.91
C ALA A 249 -29.06 -17.87 -10.40
N ASP A 250 -28.00 -18.51 -9.89
CA ASP A 250 -27.87 -18.84 -8.47
C ASP A 250 -27.43 -17.63 -7.62
N HIS A 251 -26.61 -16.72 -8.15
CA HIS A 251 -26.40 -15.38 -7.56
C HIS A 251 -27.71 -14.59 -7.49
N ARG A 252 -28.53 -14.62 -8.55
CA ARG A 252 -29.84 -13.95 -8.56
C ARG A 252 -30.78 -14.53 -7.50
N ARG A 253 -30.92 -15.85 -7.43
CA ARG A 253 -31.69 -16.55 -6.38
C ARG A 253 -31.22 -16.16 -4.99
N THR A 254 -29.91 -16.18 -4.76
CA THR A 254 -29.29 -15.81 -3.48
C THR A 254 -29.56 -14.35 -3.11
N ARG A 255 -29.51 -13.44 -4.08
CA ARG A 255 -29.86 -12.02 -3.88
C ARG A 255 -31.36 -11.82 -3.59
N GLU A 256 -32.24 -12.56 -4.25
CA GLU A 256 -33.68 -12.50 -4.03
C GLU A 256 -34.06 -13.08 -2.64
N THR A 257 -33.52 -14.23 -2.23
CA THR A 257 -33.77 -14.82 -0.90
C THR A 257 -33.16 -14.01 0.25
N THR A 258 -31.93 -13.51 0.11
CA THR A 258 -31.32 -12.63 1.13
C THR A 258 -32.06 -11.31 1.26
N ALA A 259 -32.57 -10.73 0.17
CA ALA A 259 -33.43 -9.54 0.24
C ALA A 259 -34.75 -9.82 0.97
N MET A 260 -35.38 -10.99 0.75
CA MET A 260 -36.60 -11.40 1.46
C MET A 260 -36.38 -11.60 2.96
N GLU A 261 -35.32 -12.31 3.37
CA GLU A 261 -35.00 -12.49 4.80
C GLU A 261 -34.57 -11.18 5.46
N LEU A 262 -33.81 -10.32 4.78
CA LEU A 262 -33.43 -9.00 5.32
C LEU A 262 -34.66 -8.08 5.49
N ALA A 263 -35.64 -8.13 4.58
CA ALA A 263 -36.92 -7.45 4.74
C ALA A 263 -37.74 -8.01 5.91
N ARG A 264 -37.78 -9.34 6.07
CA ARG A 264 -38.43 -10.04 7.20
C ARG A 264 -37.82 -9.67 8.55
N ILE A 265 -36.49 -9.67 8.65
CA ILE A 265 -35.75 -9.27 9.85
C ILE A 265 -36.01 -7.80 10.19
N LYS A 266 -36.02 -6.90 9.19
CA LYS A 266 -36.43 -5.50 9.40
C LYS A 266 -37.85 -5.38 9.94
N GLN A 267 -38.83 -6.08 9.36
CA GLN A 267 -40.22 -6.05 9.83
C GLN A 267 -40.36 -6.55 11.28
N VAL A 268 -39.63 -7.62 11.65
CA VAL A 268 -39.60 -8.14 13.03
C VAL A 268 -38.94 -7.14 13.98
N ASN A 269 -37.81 -6.54 13.61
CA ASN A 269 -37.10 -5.55 14.43
C ASN A 269 -37.93 -4.27 14.62
N GLU A 270 -38.60 -3.77 13.57
CA GLU A 270 -39.54 -2.65 13.68
C GLU A 270 -40.72 -2.98 14.60
N GLY A 271 -41.26 -4.21 14.51
CA GLY A 271 -42.32 -4.68 15.41
C GLY A 271 -41.86 -4.71 16.87
N MET A 272 -40.66 -5.25 17.13
CA MET A 272 -40.04 -5.32 18.44
C MET A 272 -39.71 -3.93 19.01
N GLN A 273 -39.19 -3.01 18.19
CA GLN A 273 -38.96 -1.61 18.60
C GLN A 273 -40.28 -0.92 18.97
N ARG A 274 -41.34 -1.05 18.15
CA ARG A 274 -42.66 -0.50 18.46
C ARG A 274 -43.26 -1.09 19.75
N GLN A 275 -42.99 -2.37 20.04
CA GLN A 275 -43.39 -3.00 21.30
C GLN A 275 -42.58 -2.44 22.48
N HIS A 276 -41.25 -2.38 22.38
CA HIS A 276 -40.40 -1.80 23.43
C HIS A 276 -40.73 -0.32 23.70
N ASP A 277 -41.02 0.48 22.67
CA ASP A 277 -41.48 1.87 22.81
C ASP A 277 -42.83 1.94 23.56
N ALA A 278 -43.76 1.04 23.26
CA ALA A 278 -45.04 0.97 23.96
C ALA A 278 -44.88 0.51 25.42
N GLU A 279 -44.02 -0.47 25.69
CA GLU A 279 -43.68 -0.91 27.05
C GLU A 279 -42.96 0.18 27.86
N LEU A 280 -42.03 0.91 27.25
CA LEU A 280 -41.36 2.08 27.85
C LEU A 280 -42.35 3.20 28.17
N ARG A 281 -43.29 3.52 27.27
CA ARG A 281 -44.35 4.51 27.53
C ARG A 281 -45.28 4.07 28.66
N ASN A 282 -45.65 2.79 28.70
CA ASN A 282 -46.45 2.22 29.79
C ASN A 282 -45.70 2.25 31.14
N LEU A 283 -44.40 1.92 31.14
CA LEU A 283 -43.54 2.02 32.31
C LEU A 283 -43.37 3.47 32.78
N GLN A 284 -43.11 4.41 31.87
CA GLN A 284 -43.04 5.84 32.17
C GLN A 284 -44.36 6.34 32.79
N SER A 285 -45.50 6.04 32.15
CA SER A 285 -46.83 6.38 32.69
C SER A 285 -47.05 5.83 34.10
N ARG A 286 -46.62 4.59 34.36
CA ARG A 286 -46.72 3.95 35.68
C ARG A 286 -45.74 4.53 36.72
N VAL A 287 -44.56 4.99 36.29
CA VAL A 287 -43.62 5.74 37.14
C VAL A 287 -44.22 7.10 37.50
N THR A 288 -44.77 7.84 36.54
CA THR A 288 -45.44 9.13 36.78
C THR A 288 -46.63 8.98 37.74
N SER A 289 -47.48 7.96 37.54
CA SER A 289 -48.61 7.73 38.46
C SER A 289 -48.16 7.37 39.88
N LEU A 290 -47.10 6.57 40.02
CA LEU A 290 -46.51 6.26 41.33
C LEU A 290 -45.82 7.45 41.97
N GLN A 291 -45.16 8.33 41.18
CA GLN A 291 -44.58 9.58 41.67
C GLN A 291 -45.66 10.56 42.14
N GLU A 292 -46.77 10.69 41.41
CA GLU A 292 -47.94 11.47 41.84
C GLU A 292 -48.57 10.90 43.12
N GLU A 293 -48.70 9.57 43.24
CA GLU A 293 -49.24 8.91 44.42
C GLU A 293 -48.32 9.11 45.63
N HIS A 294 -47.00 8.96 45.45
CA HIS A 294 -46.00 9.22 46.49
C HIS A 294 -45.99 10.69 46.91
N GLN A 295 -46.05 11.65 45.98
CA GLN A 295 -46.17 13.08 46.30
C GLN A 295 -47.45 13.39 47.10
N LYS A 296 -48.60 12.79 46.72
CA LYS A 296 -49.86 12.94 47.47
C LYS A 296 -49.75 12.32 48.87
N GLN A 297 -49.05 11.20 49.02
CA GLN A 297 -48.79 10.55 50.31
C GLN A 297 -47.80 11.36 51.18
N ASP A 298 -46.74 11.91 50.59
CA ASP A 298 -45.76 12.76 51.26
C ASP A 298 -46.40 14.06 51.73
N GLU A 299 -47.22 14.72 50.89
CA GLU A 299 -47.94 15.92 51.31
C GLU A 299 -49.03 15.61 52.35
N GLN A 300 -49.75 14.49 52.23
CA GLN A 300 -50.69 14.08 53.28
C GLN A 300 -49.97 13.80 54.61
N THR A 301 -48.77 13.20 54.56
CA THR A 301 -47.93 12.93 55.74
C THR A 301 -47.39 14.23 56.32
N ARG A 302 -46.90 15.15 55.48
CA ARG A 302 -46.46 16.49 55.86
C ARG A 302 -47.57 17.29 56.53
N ARG A 303 -48.78 17.34 55.95
CA ARG A 303 -49.94 18.01 56.55
C ARG A 303 -50.34 17.39 57.90
N LYS A 304 -50.22 16.07 58.06
CA LYS A 304 -50.43 15.40 59.36
C LYS A 304 -49.38 15.85 60.37
N THR A 305 -48.10 15.84 60.00
CA THR A 305 -46.97 16.29 60.84
C THR A 305 -47.11 17.76 61.23
N GLU A 306 -47.42 18.67 60.30
CA GLU A 306 -47.64 20.10 60.56
C GLU A 306 -48.81 20.31 61.54
N SER A 307 -49.89 19.51 61.42
CA SER A 307 -51.00 19.51 62.39
C SER A 307 -50.62 18.99 63.78
N LEU A 308 -49.74 17.99 63.84
CA LEU A 308 -49.20 17.44 65.09
C LEU A 308 -48.29 18.44 65.78
N VAL A 309 -47.38 19.08 65.03
CA VAL A 309 -46.48 20.13 65.50
C VAL A 309 -47.28 21.30 66.05
N ALA A 310 -48.25 21.84 65.29
CA ALA A 310 -49.10 22.93 65.78
C ALA A 310 -49.91 22.56 67.05
N THR A 311 -50.32 21.29 67.17
CA THR A 311 -51.00 20.79 68.38
C THR A 311 -50.04 20.70 69.58
N LEU A 312 -48.82 20.20 69.37
CA LEU A 312 -47.76 20.12 70.38
C LEU A 312 -47.28 21.51 70.81
N GLU A 313 -47.09 22.45 69.89
CA GLU A 313 -46.79 23.85 70.19
C GLU A 313 -47.89 24.49 71.05
N GLN A 314 -49.16 24.25 70.74
CA GLN A 314 -50.27 24.73 71.57
C GLN A 314 -50.30 24.09 72.96
N GLN A 315 -49.92 22.81 73.09
CA GLN A 315 -49.80 22.12 74.38
C GLN A 315 -48.61 22.66 75.19
N HIS A 316 -47.42 22.80 74.59
CA HIS A 316 -46.24 23.37 75.24
C HIS A 316 -46.48 24.82 75.66
N LYS A 317 -47.17 25.63 74.85
CA LYS A 317 -47.56 27.00 75.24
C LYS A 317 -48.47 27.01 76.47
N LYS A 318 -49.49 26.15 76.51
CA LYS A 318 -50.36 26.00 77.70
C LYS A 318 -49.59 25.54 78.94
N GLN A 319 -48.66 24.60 78.78
CA GLN A 319 -47.78 24.16 79.88
C GLN A 319 -46.88 25.30 80.38
N LEU A 320 -46.35 26.13 79.48
CA LEU A 320 -45.56 27.31 79.81
C LEU A 320 -46.41 28.35 80.58
N ASP A 321 -47.59 28.70 80.07
CA ASP A 321 -48.53 29.62 80.71
C ASP A 321 -48.96 29.13 82.12
N GLU A 322 -49.14 27.82 82.30
CA GLU A 322 -49.40 27.21 83.61
C GLU A 322 -48.19 27.23 84.54
N ALA A 323 -46.98 26.98 84.03
CA ALA A 323 -45.75 27.04 84.82
C ALA A 323 -45.47 28.48 85.28
N GLN A 324 -45.67 29.46 84.40
CA GLN A 324 -45.58 30.90 84.69
C GLN A 324 -46.51 31.25 85.86
N ARG A 325 -47.81 30.92 85.76
CA ARG A 325 -48.80 31.18 86.81
C ARG A 325 -48.46 30.51 88.16
N LYS A 326 -47.86 29.31 88.13
CA LYS A 326 -47.41 28.61 89.34
C LYS A 326 -46.19 29.30 89.97
N ALA A 327 -45.28 29.85 89.18
CA ALA A 327 -44.16 30.66 89.65
C ALA A 327 -44.63 31.99 90.25
N ASP A 328 -45.49 32.74 89.53
CA ASP A 328 -46.04 34.02 89.99
C ASP A 328 -46.78 33.89 91.34
N ALA A 329 -47.60 32.83 91.48
CA ALA A 329 -48.28 32.52 92.73
C ALA A 329 -47.32 32.16 93.88
N HIS A 330 -46.17 31.55 93.58
CA HIS A 330 -45.15 31.22 94.58
C HIS A 330 -44.37 32.47 95.04
N VAL A 331 -44.06 33.38 94.11
CA VAL A 331 -43.46 34.70 94.42
C VAL A 331 -44.38 35.50 95.34
N ALA A 332 -45.67 35.64 95.00
CA ALA A 332 -46.64 36.36 95.83
C ALA A 332 -46.81 35.76 97.24
N ALA A 333 -46.69 34.44 97.38
CA ALA A 333 -46.70 33.77 98.69
C ALA A 333 -45.45 34.09 99.53
N LEU A 334 -44.27 34.13 98.89
CA LEU A 334 -43.01 34.51 99.54
C LEU A 334 -43.01 35.98 99.97
N GLU A 335 -43.51 36.91 99.14
CA GLU A 335 -43.67 38.32 99.51
C GLU A 335 -44.57 38.49 100.75
N GLN A 336 -45.69 37.76 100.79
CA GLN A 336 -46.59 37.77 101.95
C GLN A 336 -45.93 37.20 103.22
N GLN A 337 -45.05 36.20 103.08
CA GLN A 337 -44.26 35.66 104.19
C GLN A 337 -43.19 36.66 104.69
N HIS A 338 -42.49 37.33 103.78
CA HIS A 338 -41.49 38.35 104.11
C HIS A 338 -42.12 39.56 104.82
N LYS A 339 -43.30 40.00 104.39
CA LYS A 339 -44.03 41.10 105.06
C LYS A 339 -44.34 40.79 106.53
N ARG A 340 -44.83 39.58 106.83
CA ARG A 340 -45.13 39.16 108.22
C ARG A 340 -43.89 39.17 109.12
N ARG A 341 -42.73 38.73 108.61
CA ARG A 341 -41.46 38.77 109.36
C ARG A 341 -40.99 40.20 109.67
N LEU A 342 -41.28 41.18 108.82
CA LEU A 342 -40.95 42.59 109.11
C LEU A 342 -41.75 43.14 110.31
N GLU A 343 -43.05 42.86 110.35
CA GLU A 343 -43.97 43.32 111.40
C GLU A 343 -43.70 42.67 112.77
N GLU A 344 -43.06 41.51 112.77
CA GLU A 344 -42.63 40.78 113.96
C GLU A 344 -41.32 41.36 114.55
N VAL A 345 -40.31 41.61 113.70
CA VAL A 345 -39.04 42.25 114.11
C VAL A 345 -39.24 43.70 114.62
N GLN A 346 -40.19 44.45 114.05
CA GLN A 346 -40.50 45.81 114.52
C GLN A 346 -41.08 45.86 115.95
N ARG A 347 -41.78 44.81 116.40
CA ARG A 347 -42.28 44.71 117.78
C ARG A 347 -41.16 44.43 118.78
N ASP A 348 -40.21 43.55 118.46
CA ASP A 348 -39.10 43.24 119.38
C ASP A 348 -38.08 44.38 119.49
N ALA A 349 -37.95 45.21 118.45
CA ALA A 349 -37.13 46.43 118.51
C ALA A 349 -37.71 47.47 119.49
N THR A 350 -39.04 47.67 119.49
CA THR A 350 -39.69 48.73 120.30
C THR A 350 -39.76 48.42 121.80
N SER A 351 -39.84 47.14 122.19
CA SER A 351 -39.75 46.72 123.59
C SER A 351 -38.36 46.94 124.20
N ARG A 352 -37.30 46.80 123.40
CA ARG A 352 -35.91 46.86 123.87
C ARG A 352 -35.36 48.28 124.02
N VAL A 353 -35.86 49.24 123.23
CA VAL A 353 -35.49 50.67 123.37
C VAL A 353 -35.98 51.23 124.70
N THR A 354 -37.25 51.04 125.03
CA THR A 354 -37.87 51.61 126.25
C THR A 354 -37.28 51.08 127.56
N ALA A 355 -36.66 49.89 127.56
CA ALA A 355 -35.96 49.33 128.70
C ALA A 355 -34.58 49.98 128.95
N LEU A 356 -33.86 50.37 127.89
CA LEU A 356 -32.51 50.96 128.00
C LEU A 356 -32.54 52.44 128.41
N GLU A 357 -33.58 53.17 128.02
CA GLU A 357 -33.76 54.59 128.37
C GLU A 357 -33.95 54.83 129.88
N GLN A 358 -34.52 53.85 130.60
CA GLN A 358 -34.75 53.96 132.05
C GLN A 358 -33.48 53.77 132.88
N GLU A 359 -32.59 52.87 132.45
CA GLU A 359 -31.32 52.62 133.14
C GLU A 359 -30.33 53.78 132.94
N LEU A 360 -30.23 54.31 131.71
CA LEU A 360 -29.29 55.38 131.38
C LEU A 360 -29.54 56.68 132.16
N ARG A 361 -30.81 57.02 132.45
CA ARG A 361 -31.14 58.20 133.28
C ARG A 361 -30.58 58.09 134.71
N LYS A 362 -30.63 56.89 135.30
CA LYS A 362 -30.30 56.67 136.71
C LYS A 362 -28.82 56.82 137.03
N GLN A 363 -27.96 56.65 136.03
CA GLN A 363 -26.52 56.78 136.14
C GLN A 363 -26.03 58.24 135.97
N ILE A 364 -26.86 59.13 135.39
CA ILE A 364 -26.53 60.55 135.20
C ILE A 364 -26.65 61.33 136.52
N ASP A 365 -27.70 61.09 137.31
CA ASP A 365 -27.92 61.78 138.59
C ASP A 365 -26.78 61.50 139.60
N GLN A 366 -26.17 60.31 139.55
CA GLN A 366 -25.05 59.93 140.42
C GLN A 366 -23.74 60.65 140.08
N ALA A 367 -23.58 61.16 138.86
CA ALA A 367 -22.36 61.84 138.43
C ALA A 367 -22.25 63.29 138.94
N GLN A 368 -23.37 63.94 139.31
CA GLN A 368 -23.40 65.39 139.51
C GLN A 368 -22.94 65.88 140.91
N GLU A 369 -23.14 65.14 142.00
CA GLU A 369 -22.64 65.54 143.33
C GLU A 369 -21.21 65.04 143.64
N ILE A 370 -20.69 64.03 142.92
CA ILE A 370 -19.27 63.64 143.04
C ILE A 370 -18.34 64.77 142.56
N ALA A 371 -18.79 65.57 141.59
CA ALA A 371 -18.10 66.78 141.14
C ALA A 371 -17.92 67.84 142.25
N LYS A 372 -18.66 67.74 143.35
CA LYS A 372 -18.60 68.66 144.51
C LYS A 372 -17.63 68.17 145.59
N THR A 373 -17.43 66.86 145.71
CA THR A 373 -16.51 66.25 146.69
C THR A 373 -15.05 66.33 146.25
N GLN A 374 -14.78 66.40 144.94
CA GLN A 374 -13.42 66.51 144.40
C GLN A 374 -12.76 67.89 144.55
N ALA A 375 -13.44 68.86 145.18
CA ALA A 375 -12.89 70.20 145.44
C ALA A 375 -11.92 70.27 146.65
N ALA A 376 -11.79 69.21 147.46
CA ALA A 376 -10.99 69.23 148.69
C ALA A 376 -9.83 68.19 148.74
N SER A 377 -9.90 67.10 147.97
CA SER A 377 -8.87 66.04 147.99
C SER A 377 -7.54 66.43 147.34
N GLN A 378 -7.42 67.64 146.78
CA GLN A 378 -6.16 68.17 146.22
C GLN A 378 -5.08 68.54 147.26
N LEU A 379 -5.39 68.59 148.57
CA LEU A 379 -4.42 69.04 149.58
C LEU A 379 -4.24 68.14 150.81
N GLU A 380 -4.93 67.01 150.93
CA GLU A 380 -4.64 66.05 152.01
C GLU A 380 -3.45 65.14 151.66
N GLU A 381 -3.51 64.33 150.60
CA GLU A 381 -2.42 63.41 150.25
C GLU A 381 -2.17 63.24 148.73
N HIS A 382 -1.10 63.86 148.22
CA HIS A 382 -0.33 63.37 147.04
C HIS A 382 0.35 61.99 147.26
N ARG A 383 0.14 61.38 148.43
CA ARG A 383 1.24 60.94 149.32
C ARG A 383 1.53 59.44 149.29
N LYS A 384 0.74 58.62 148.57
CA LYS A 384 0.85 57.14 148.50
C LYS A 384 0.70 56.56 147.08
N GLN A 385 1.45 57.16 146.17
CA GLN A 385 1.57 56.89 144.74
C GLN A 385 1.59 55.40 144.27
N LEU A 386 0.96 55.17 143.10
CA LEU A 386 1.54 54.49 141.92
C LEU A 386 1.77 52.95 141.90
N GLU A 387 2.12 52.28 142.99
CA GLU A 387 2.98 51.08 142.88
C GLU A 387 2.33 49.69 143.07
N GLN A 388 1.50 49.21 142.12
CA GLN A 388 1.37 47.75 141.91
C GLN A 388 1.00 47.29 140.48
N ALA A 389 1.84 47.72 139.55
CA ALA A 389 2.34 46.96 138.40
C ALA A 389 1.71 45.59 138.05
N ARG A 390 1.13 45.50 136.84
CA ARG A 390 1.70 44.80 135.66
C ARG A 390 2.22 43.35 135.82
N LYS A 391 1.85 42.63 136.87
CA LYS A 391 2.43 41.31 137.17
C LYS A 391 1.96 40.23 136.18
N THR A 392 2.91 39.76 135.36
CA THR A 392 2.92 38.50 134.57
C THR A 392 1.80 38.30 133.53
N ALA A 393 2.16 38.32 132.23
CA ALA A 393 1.24 38.21 131.10
C ALA A 393 1.66 37.18 130.03
N GLU A 394 2.56 36.22 130.35
CA GLU A 394 3.54 35.73 129.36
C GLU A 394 3.91 34.23 129.41
N SER A 395 3.23 33.38 130.19
CA SER A 395 3.75 32.03 130.53
C SER A 395 3.58 30.90 129.49
N ASP A 396 2.53 30.91 128.67
CA ASP A 396 2.03 29.67 128.03
C ASP A 396 2.38 29.52 126.53
N ALA A 397 3.45 30.16 126.06
CA ALA A 397 3.83 30.19 124.65
C ALA A 397 4.37 28.85 124.08
N ASP A 398 4.83 27.91 124.91
CA ASP A 398 5.71 26.82 124.46
C ASP A 398 5.04 25.53 123.95
N ARG A 399 3.80 25.22 124.36
CA ARG A 399 3.22 23.86 124.16
C ARG A 399 2.97 23.43 122.70
N VAL A 400 3.02 24.35 121.73
CA VAL A 400 2.63 24.06 120.33
C VAL A 400 3.83 23.62 119.46
N ARG A 401 5.07 23.96 119.82
CA ARG A 401 6.25 23.77 118.96
C ARG A 401 6.51 22.31 118.53
N HIS A 402 6.48 21.36 119.48
CA HIS A 402 7.03 20.01 119.28
C HIS A 402 6.20 19.02 118.43
N ARG A 403 5.03 19.39 117.88
CA ARG A 403 4.30 18.50 116.95
C ARG A 403 4.57 18.77 115.47
N ALA A 404 4.96 19.99 115.10
CA ALA A 404 5.21 20.34 113.69
C ALA A 404 6.59 19.86 113.19
N GLU A 405 7.50 19.49 114.09
CA GLU A 405 8.89 19.13 113.77
C GLU A 405 9.04 17.71 113.21
N ALA A 406 8.07 16.82 113.45
CA ALA A 406 8.13 15.40 113.05
C ALA A 406 7.77 15.19 111.57
N ASP A 407 6.56 15.58 111.15
CA ASP A 407 6.03 15.33 109.81
C ASP A 407 6.88 15.99 108.69
N MET A 408 7.62 17.04 109.04
CA MET A 408 8.47 17.79 108.11
C MET A 408 9.83 17.12 107.81
N ALA A 409 10.19 16.04 108.52
CA ALA A 409 11.41 15.28 108.28
C ALA A 409 11.24 14.19 107.20
N ASP A 410 10.19 13.35 107.29
CA ASP A 410 10.01 12.18 106.41
C ASP A 410 9.71 12.55 104.95
N LEU A 411 9.03 13.68 104.70
CA LEU A 411 8.84 14.19 103.35
C LEU A 411 10.15 14.67 102.70
N LYS A 412 11.14 15.15 103.47
CA LYS A 412 12.46 15.50 102.93
C LYS A 412 13.27 14.26 102.53
N ALA A 413 13.19 13.19 103.33
CA ALA A 413 13.90 11.94 103.04
C ALA A 413 13.37 11.22 101.78
N THR A 414 12.08 11.38 101.46
CA THR A 414 11.46 10.77 100.27
C THR A 414 11.71 11.56 98.99
N ILE A 415 11.68 12.91 99.03
CA ILE A 415 12.00 13.76 97.86
C ILE A 415 13.43 13.50 97.38
N SER A 416 14.43 13.56 98.26
CA SER A 416 15.84 13.37 97.90
C SER A 416 16.17 12.00 97.30
N ARG A 417 15.31 10.99 97.53
CA ARG A 417 15.49 9.63 97.01
C ARG A 417 15.01 9.50 95.57
N LEU A 418 13.90 10.16 95.23
CA LEU A 418 13.33 10.17 93.88
C LEU A 418 14.19 10.94 92.87
N GLU A 419 14.89 11.99 93.31
CA GLU A 419 15.85 12.73 92.48
C GLU A 419 17.05 11.87 92.02
N VAL A 420 17.54 10.98 92.91
CA VAL A 420 18.66 10.07 92.60
C VAL A 420 18.26 9.01 91.58
N ASP A 421 17.07 8.43 91.70
CA ASP A 421 16.63 7.38 90.77
C ASP A 421 16.18 7.96 89.41
N LEU A 422 15.69 9.22 89.38
CA LEU A 422 15.50 9.96 88.12
C LEU A 422 16.84 10.23 87.41
N MET A 423 17.90 10.56 88.16
CA MET A 423 19.27 10.71 87.61
C MET A 423 19.83 9.38 87.08
N LYS A 424 19.61 8.25 87.76
CA LYS A 424 20.01 6.92 87.26
C LYS A 424 19.25 6.52 86.00
N ALA A 425 17.94 6.72 85.95
CA ALA A 425 17.12 6.43 84.79
C ALA A 425 17.51 7.29 83.57
N LYS A 426 17.88 8.56 83.77
CA LYS A 426 18.49 9.38 82.71
C LYS A 426 19.84 8.84 82.25
N LYS A 427 20.69 8.34 83.16
CA LYS A 427 22.01 7.80 82.79
C LYS A 427 21.91 6.55 81.91
N THR A 428 21.06 5.58 82.25
CA THR A 428 20.87 4.38 81.42
C THR A 428 20.24 4.73 80.07
N LYS A 429 19.23 5.62 80.04
CA LYS A 429 18.65 6.07 78.76
C LYS A 429 19.63 6.86 77.89
N LEU A 430 20.60 7.58 78.45
CA LEU A 430 21.66 8.21 77.65
C LEU A 430 22.53 7.17 76.95
N GLN A 431 22.96 6.12 77.67
CA GLN A 431 23.87 5.11 77.12
C GLN A 431 23.20 4.25 76.04
N GLU A 432 21.91 3.92 76.20
CA GLU A 432 21.12 3.29 75.12
C GLU A 432 20.97 4.20 73.88
N ILE A 433 20.82 5.51 74.07
CA ILE A 433 20.66 6.48 72.97
C ILE A 433 22.00 6.81 72.28
N GLN A 434 23.15 6.60 72.94
CA GLN A 434 24.46 6.73 72.31
C GLN A 434 24.81 5.51 71.43
N ALA A 435 24.63 4.28 71.92
CA ALA A 435 24.91 3.08 71.12
C ALA A 435 24.06 3.02 69.83
N VAL A 436 22.78 3.39 69.91
CA VAL A 436 21.88 3.45 68.73
C VAL A 436 22.21 4.63 67.80
N ARG A 437 22.92 5.66 68.29
CA ARG A 437 23.47 6.72 67.42
C ARG A 437 24.73 6.27 66.70
N GLU A 438 25.62 5.55 67.36
CA GLU A 438 26.86 5.03 66.76
C GLU A 438 26.52 4.01 65.64
N GLU A 439 25.56 3.10 65.85
CA GLU A 439 25.04 2.19 64.79
C GLU A 439 24.35 2.90 63.61
N LEU A 440 23.89 4.14 63.80
CA LEU A 440 23.26 4.96 62.76
C LEU A 440 24.25 5.90 62.06
N GLU A 441 25.30 6.37 62.76
CA GLU A 441 26.40 7.13 62.15
C GLU A 441 27.29 6.24 61.28
N GLU A 442 27.51 4.97 61.66
CA GLU A 442 28.24 4.00 60.84
C GLU A 442 27.48 3.72 59.53
N LYS A 443 26.17 3.45 59.60
CA LYS A 443 25.32 3.24 58.40
C LYS A 443 25.11 4.52 57.59
N ALA A 444 25.15 5.70 58.21
CA ALA A 444 25.18 6.96 57.50
C ALA A 444 26.48 7.11 56.69
N ARG A 445 27.65 6.75 57.25
CA ARG A 445 28.94 6.78 56.53
C ARG A 445 29.01 5.75 55.40
N GLU A 446 28.41 4.57 55.56
CA GLU A 446 28.25 3.61 54.44
C GLU A 446 27.39 4.17 53.30
N GLN A 447 26.33 4.94 53.59
CA GLN A 447 25.54 5.61 52.56
C GLN A 447 26.24 6.84 51.96
N GLU A 448 26.97 7.61 52.78
CA GLU A 448 27.71 8.80 52.37
C GLU A 448 28.89 8.44 51.44
N THR A 449 29.61 7.35 51.72
CA THR A 449 30.63 6.80 50.81
C THR A 449 30.04 6.21 49.53
N LEU A 450 28.79 5.74 49.54
CA LEU A 450 28.07 5.36 48.32
C LEU A 450 27.66 6.59 47.49
N VAL A 451 27.22 7.67 48.14
CA VAL A 451 26.92 8.95 47.49
C VAL A 451 28.17 9.55 46.85
N VAL A 452 29.32 9.56 47.53
CA VAL A 452 30.58 10.07 46.96
C VAL A 452 31.00 9.30 45.70
N LYS A 453 30.79 7.98 45.64
CA LYS A 453 31.08 7.20 44.42
C LYS A 453 30.05 7.43 43.30
N LEU A 454 28.79 7.72 43.63
CA LEU A 454 27.80 8.16 42.65
C LEU A 454 28.04 9.59 42.16
N GLU A 455 28.54 10.50 43.01
CA GLU A 455 28.97 11.84 42.62
C GLU A 455 30.25 11.84 41.76
N ALA A 456 31.16 10.89 41.95
CA ALA A 456 32.32 10.70 41.08
C ALA A 456 31.87 10.30 39.67
N ASN A 457 31.09 9.22 39.55
CA ASN A 457 30.53 8.78 38.26
C ASN A 457 29.64 9.85 37.61
N ALA A 458 28.88 10.63 38.40
CA ALA A 458 28.10 11.76 37.87
C ALA A 458 28.99 12.89 37.34
N LYS A 459 30.05 13.27 38.07
CA LYS A 459 30.99 14.32 37.67
C LYS A 459 31.76 14.00 36.39
N GLN A 460 31.96 12.72 36.06
CA GLN A 460 32.63 12.37 34.81
C GLN A 460 31.69 11.94 33.68
N LEU A 461 30.46 11.48 33.95
CA LEU A 461 29.35 11.64 32.99
C LEU A 461 29.07 13.12 32.62
N GLU A 462 29.33 14.08 33.53
CA GLU A 462 29.32 15.52 33.24
C GLU A 462 30.55 16.01 32.44
N LYS A 463 31.64 15.22 32.34
CA LYS A 463 32.76 15.48 31.42
C LYS A 463 32.45 14.88 30.05
N ASP A 464 31.86 13.69 30.00
CA ASP A 464 31.31 13.09 28.77
C ASP A 464 30.33 14.03 28.06
N LEU A 465 29.41 14.63 28.83
CA LEU A 465 28.45 15.64 28.36
C LEU A 465 29.05 17.03 28.06
N ARG A 466 30.38 17.16 28.16
CA ARG A 466 31.14 18.40 27.93
C ARG A 466 32.05 18.29 26.72
N GLU A 467 32.79 17.18 26.56
CA GLU A 467 33.63 16.95 25.37
C GLU A 467 32.76 16.67 24.13
N THR A 468 31.64 15.96 24.29
CA THR A 468 30.57 15.88 23.26
C THR A 468 29.94 17.23 22.94
N ARG A 469 29.81 18.13 23.92
CA ARG A 469 29.29 19.49 23.71
C ARG A 469 30.30 20.40 23.03
N GLU A 470 31.59 20.29 23.33
CA GLU A 470 32.64 21.13 22.74
C GLU A 470 32.94 20.73 21.29
N LYS A 471 32.71 19.47 20.90
CA LYS A 471 32.68 19.02 19.50
C LYS A 471 31.43 19.51 18.76
N ALA A 472 30.24 19.24 19.29
CA ALA A 472 28.99 19.78 18.72
C ALA A 472 28.95 21.32 18.64
N MET A 473 29.68 22.03 19.50
CA MET A 473 29.83 23.50 19.44
C MET A 473 30.88 23.96 18.42
N GLN A 474 31.81 23.09 18.00
CA GLN A 474 32.68 23.36 16.83
C GLN A 474 31.91 23.16 15.53
N ASP A 475 31.03 22.16 15.45
CA ASP A 475 30.17 21.92 14.30
C ASP A 475 29.12 23.04 14.15
N ASP A 476 28.47 23.45 15.25
CA ASP A 476 27.58 24.62 15.31
C ASP A 476 28.29 25.94 14.93
N MET A 477 29.61 26.05 15.17
CA MET A 477 30.41 27.18 14.68
C MET A 477 30.78 27.07 13.20
N ALA A 478 30.88 25.86 12.63
CA ALA A 478 31.03 25.67 11.19
C ALA A 478 29.73 26.04 10.45
N ALA A 479 28.58 25.58 10.95
CA ALA A 479 27.25 25.92 10.43
C ALA A 479 26.98 27.43 10.50
N LYS A 480 27.21 28.07 11.66
CA LYS A 480 27.03 29.53 11.80
C LYS A 480 27.92 30.36 10.88
N LYS A 481 29.12 29.88 10.57
CA LYS A 481 30.01 30.57 9.63
C LYS A 481 29.47 30.50 8.19
N ALA A 482 28.93 29.36 7.78
CA ALA A 482 28.22 29.25 6.51
C ALA A 482 26.94 30.14 6.49
N GLU A 483 26.26 30.28 7.62
CA GLU A 483 25.10 31.19 7.74
C GLU A 483 25.49 32.69 7.67
N GLU A 484 26.65 33.08 8.21
CA GLU A 484 27.17 34.46 8.08
C GLU A 484 27.63 34.76 6.65
N ASP A 485 28.29 33.82 5.96
CA ASP A 485 28.63 33.95 4.53
C ASP A 485 27.36 33.99 3.63
N ARG A 486 26.24 33.39 4.08
CA ARG A 486 24.91 33.53 3.45
C ARG A 486 24.20 34.85 3.77
N LYS A 487 24.55 35.52 4.89
CA LYS A 487 24.01 36.84 5.27
C LYS A 487 24.78 38.01 4.65
N THR A 488 26.08 37.89 4.43
CA THR A 488 26.87 38.91 3.71
C THR A 488 26.41 38.99 2.25
N THR A 489 26.26 37.85 1.58
CA THR A 489 25.69 37.77 0.22
C THR A 489 24.25 38.29 0.12
N GLN A 490 23.44 38.15 1.17
CA GLN A 490 22.10 38.75 1.23
C GLN A 490 22.13 40.28 1.47
N ASN A 491 23.05 40.80 2.29
CA ASN A 491 23.20 42.24 2.51
C ASN A 491 23.75 42.96 1.26
N GLU A 492 24.66 42.34 0.50
CA GLU A 492 25.15 42.90 -0.77
C GLU A 492 24.04 42.99 -1.84
N LEU A 493 23.00 42.16 -1.73
CA LEU A 493 21.81 42.22 -2.58
C LEU A 493 20.87 43.39 -2.21
N ASP A 494 20.69 43.67 -0.92
CA ASP A 494 19.90 44.81 -0.41
C ASP A 494 20.58 46.17 -0.70
N ASP A 495 21.92 46.26 -0.58
CA ASP A 495 22.66 47.47 -0.98
C ASP A 495 22.55 47.71 -2.51
N LEU A 496 22.49 46.65 -3.32
CA LEU A 496 22.24 46.75 -4.76
C LEU A 496 20.80 47.21 -5.06
N LEU A 497 19.80 46.71 -4.32
CA LEU A 497 18.40 47.17 -4.42
C LEU A 497 18.23 48.65 -4.03
N MET A 498 18.98 49.13 -3.03
CA MET A 498 19.02 50.55 -2.67
C MET A 498 19.60 51.42 -3.81
N VAL A 499 20.62 50.94 -4.52
CA VAL A 499 21.15 51.61 -5.72
C VAL A 499 20.16 51.56 -6.89
N PHE A 500 19.38 50.48 -7.03
CA PHE A 500 18.28 50.43 -8.01
C PHE A 500 17.18 51.45 -7.70
N GLY A 501 16.76 51.60 -6.45
CA GLY A 501 15.80 52.65 -6.06
C GLY A 501 16.29 54.07 -6.40
N ASP A 502 17.57 54.35 -6.18
CA ASP A 502 18.18 55.66 -6.51
C ASP A 502 18.38 55.85 -8.04
N LEU A 503 18.44 54.76 -8.81
CA LEU A 503 18.35 54.78 -10.28
C LEU A 503 16.92 54.96 -10.78
N GLU A 504 15.94 54.29 -10.19
CA GLU A 504 14.53 54.42 -10.53
C GLU A 504 14.00 55.82 -10.25
N GLU A 505 14.41 56.47 -9.15
CA GLU A 505 13.99 57.84 -8.86
C GLU A 505 14.60 58.84 -9.88
N LYS A 506 15.79 58.55 -10.41
CA LYS A 506 16.37 59.28 -11.55
C LYS A 506 15.63 58.97 -12.86
N VAL A 507 15.28 57.71 -13.13
CA VAL A 507 14.46 57.30 -14.29
C VAL A 507 13.06 57.91 -14.22
N ALA A 508 12.46 58.06 -13.05
CA ALA A 508 11.20 58.76 -12.85
C ALA A 508 11.33 60.26 -13.15
N LYS A 509 12.42 60.91 -12.70
CA LYS A 509 12.74 62.32 -13.02
C LYS A 509 13.05 62.53 -14.51
N TYR A 510 13.66 61.55 -15.19
CA TYR A 510 13.84 61.57 -16.65
C TYR A 510 12.54 61.25 -17.41
N LYS A 511 11.71 60.30 -16.97
CA LYS A 511 10.36 60.05 -17.51
C LYS A 511 9.46 61.29 -17.35
N ALA A 512 9.62 62.07 -16.27
CA ALA A 512 8.96 63.36 -16.10
C ALA A 512 9.44 64.41 -17.12
N LYS A 513 10.76 64.58 -17.31
CA LYS A 513 11.33 65.49 -18.32
C LYS A 513 11.04 65.07 -19.77
N LEU A 514 10.90 63.78 -20.05
CA LEU A 514 10.53 63.28 -21.38
C LEU A 514 9.02 63.46 -21.65
N ARG A 515 8.17 63.39 -20.62
CA ARG A 515 6.77 63.85 -20.71
C ARG A 515 6.63 65.35 -20.95
N GLU A 516 7.64 66.15 -20.58
CA GLU A 516 7.72 67.59 -20.88
C GLU A 516 8.21 67.87 -22.32
N LEU A 517 8.75 66.86 -23.02
CA LEU A 517 9.27 66.96 -24.40
C LEU A 517 8.52 66.12 -25.45
N GLY A 518 7.62 65.20 -25.05
CA GLY A 518 6.44 64.86 -25.86
C GLY A 518 6.29 63.45 -26.45
N GLU A 519 6.77 62.36 -25.82
CA GLU A 519 6.51 60.98 -26.30
C GLU A 519 6.26 59.93 -25.16
N THR A 520 6.01 58.66 -25.50
CA THR A 520 5.23 57.65 -24.70
C THR A 520 6.05 56.59 -23.91
N VAL A 521 5.41 55.57 -23.30
CA VAL A 521 5.89 54.76 -22.12
C VAL A 521 5.59 53.23 -22.21
N SER A 522 6.33 52.34 -21.51
CA SER A 522 6.11 50.85 -21.37
C SER A 522 6.71 50.18 -20.06
N ASP A 523 6.56 48.85 -19.86
CA ASP A 523 6.59 47.98 -18.59
C ASP A 523 7.46 46.65 -18.58
N GLY A 524 7.62 45.89 -17.43
CA GLY A 524 8.19 44.47 -17.28
C GLY A 524 8.61 43.90 -15.84
N GLU A 525 8.77 42.55 -15.59
CA GLU A 525 8.92 41.77 -14.26
C GLU A 525 9.77 40.38 -14.26
N ASP A 526 10.23 39.71 -13.12
CA ASP A 526 11.07 38.39 -12.93
C ASP A 526 11.15 37.66 -11.47
N GLU A 527 11.69 36.39 -11.19
CA GLU A 527 11.68 35.52 -9.88
C GLU A 527 12.87 34.42 -9.51
N ASP A 528 12.78 33.51 -8.45
CA ASP A 528 13.59 32.24 -7.92
C ASP A 528 14.82 32.27 -6.84
N GLU A 529 15.46 31.29 -6.04
CA GLU A 529 15.33 29.92 -5.28
C GLU A 529 16.55 29.45 -4.28
N ASP A 530 16.57 28.26 -3.52
CA ASP A 530 17.70 27.32 -2.93
C ASP A 530 18.04 26.95 -1.35
N SER A 531 18.85 25.88 -0.94
CA SER A 531 19.13 25.18 0.46
C SER A 531 20.63 24.64 0.85
N ASP A 532 21.21 23.78 1.80
CA ASP A 532 21.08 22.83 3.06
C ASP A 532 22.52 22.60 3.85
N GLU A 533 23.08 21.71 4.80
CA GLU A 533 23.00 20.39 5.64
C GLU A 533 24.07 20.24 6.89
N GLU A 534 24.19 19.18 7.83
CA GLU A 534 25.02 19.09 9.17
C GLU A 534 25.57 17.67 9.84
N GLU A 535 26.53 17.59 10.87
CA GLU A 535 27.13 16.41 11.75
C GLU A 535 27.92 16.84 13.12
N GLU A 536 28.71 16.17 14.08
CA GLU A 536 28.76 14.91 15.00
C GLU A 536 29.90 14.78 16.19
N ARG A 537 29.79 13.95 17.33
CA ARG A 537 30.83 13.30 18.34
C ARG A 537 31.19 13.86 19.81
N ASP A 538 31.97 13.35 20.86
CA ASP A 538 32.39 12.06 21.62
C ASP A 538 33.25 12.26 23.01
N GLU A 539 33.53 11.23 23.91
CA GLU A 539 34.57 11.02 25.10
C GLU A 539 34.34 11.59 26.60
N ASP A 540 34.76 11.21 27.89
CA ASP A 540 35.65 10.22 28.73
C ASP A 540 35.67 10.31 30.39
N ASP A 541 36.00 9.27 31.26
CA ASP A 541 35.72 9.00 32.79
C ASP A 541 36.87 8.82 33.94
N GLU A 542 36.66 9.05 35.30
CA GLU A 542 37.55 8.73 36.52
C GLU A 542 37.03 9.02 38.05
N LYS A 543 37.72 8.61 39.20
CA LYS A 543 37.22 8.46 40.66
C LYS A 543 38.19 8.55 41.97
N ASP A 544 37.65 8.66 43.23
CA ASP A 544 38.07 8.17 44.66
C ASP A 544 38.79 8.93 45.90
N GLU A 545 38.41 8.53 47.17
CA GLU A 545 39.01 8.46 48.59
C GLU A 545 39.73 9.56 49.51
N ALA A 546 39.54 9.50 50.87
CA ALA A 546 40.60 9.39 51.96
C ALA A 546 40.24 9.65 53.49
N LYS A 547 40.48 8.63 54.36
CA LYS A 547 40.96 8.56 55.80
C LYS A 547 40.58 9.60 56.89
N SER A 548 40.42 9.22 58.17
CA SER A 548 41.38 8.51 59.07
C SER A 548 40.68 8.19 60.43
N ASP A 549 41.21 7.54 61.49
CA ASP A 549 42.22 6.49 61.88
C ASP A 549 42.11 6.44 63.45
N ASP A 550 42.61 5.58 64.36
CA ASP A 550 43.43 4.35 64.55
C ASP A 550 43.17 3.90 66.05
N GLY A 551 43.31 2.67 66.57
CA GLY A 551 43.61 1.32 66.04
C GLY A 551 44.22 0.40 67.14
N LYS A 552 43.78 -0.87 67.27
CA LYS A 552 44.49 -1.97 67.99
C LYS A 552 43.99 -3.37 67.68
#